data_AF-A0A2T3MVA3-F1
#
_entry.id   AF-A0A2T3MVA3-F1
#
_cell.length_a   1.000
_cell.length_b   1.000
_cell.length_c   1.000
_cell.angle_alpha   90.00
_cell.angle_beta   90.00
_cell.angle_gamma   90.00
#
_symmetry.space_group_name_H-M   'P 1'
#
loop_
_entity.id
_entity.type
_entity.pdbx_description
1 polymer ?
#
loop_
_entity_poly.entity_id
_entity_poly.type
_entity_poly.pdbx_seq_one_letter_code
_entity_poly.pdbx_strand_id
1 'polypeptide(L)'
;MFKDKFCKWPKLLRSLIFISLLPPFVTMLFVYNQLAPLHLLYDILTLIGAFNLLMLFWGLILKIRAKKYWYRNYHIGKTMLLALIPVVACGYLLATERPDPRVAQQVEIQSVEITTN
;
A
#
# COMPACT_ATOMS: atom_id res chain seq x y z
N MET A 1 -27.79 20.86 16.09
CA MET A 1 -27.42 19.78 15.15
C MET A 1 -25.96 19.98 14.74
N PHE A 2 -25.03 19.20 15.28
CA PHE A 2 -23.59 19.44 15.14
C PHE A 2 -23.19 19.46 13.65
N LYS A 3 -22.47 20.52 13.26
CA LYS A 3 -21.90 20.77 11.93
C LYS A 3 -20.78 19.74 11.68
N ASP A 4 -21.14 18.47 11.48
CA ASP A 4 -20.21 17.35 11.69
C ASP A 4 -19.32 17.12 10.47
N LYS A 5 -18.22 17.87 10.38
CA LYS A 5 -17.14 17.62 9.41
C LYS A 5 -16.51 16.23 9.61
N PHE A 6 -16.74 15.57 10.75
CA PHE A 6 -16.21 14.22 11.03
C PHE A 6 -16.83 13.12 10.18
N CYS A 7 -18.08 13.24 9.70
CA CYS A 7 -18.67 12.25 8.79
C CYS A 7 -17.94 12.14 7.44
N LYS A 8 -17.19 13.18 7.04
CA LYS A 8 -16.39 13.19 5.81
C LYS A 8 -15.08 12.41 5.95
N TRP A 9 -14.52 12.33 7.15
CA TRP A 9 -13.21 11.71 7.41
C TRP A 9 -13.17 10.20 7.18
N PRO A 10 -14.13 9.38 7.67
CA PRO A 10 -14.16 7.95 7.36
C PRO A 10 -14.32 7.68 5.86
N LYS A 11 -15.08 8.54 5.16
CA LYS A 11 -15.25 8.44 3.70
C LYS A 11 -13.94 8.76 2.98
N LEU A 12 -13.23 9.80 3.41
CA LEU A 12 -11.95 10.20 2.84
C LEU A 12 -10.84 9.17 3.11
N LEU A 13 -10.76 8.65 4.35
CA LEU A 13 -9.85 7.57 4.71
C LEU A 13 -10.12 6.33 3.85
N ARG A 14 -11.40 5.92 3.73
CA ARG A 14 -11.80 4.82 2.86
C ARG A 14 -11.38 5.04 1.41
N SER A 15 -11.57 6.23 0.87
CA SER A 15 -11.14 6.56 -0.49
C SER A 15 -9.63 6.46 -0.65
N LEU A 16 -8.85 6.99 0.30
CA LEU A 16 -7.39 6.92 0.23
C LEU A 16 -6.86 5.49 0.31
N ILE A 17 -7.48 4.63 1.12
CA ILE A 17 -7.14 3.20 1.20
C ILE A 17 -7.36 2.50 -0.15
N PHE A 18 -8.46 2.80 -0.85
CA PHE A 18 -8.69 2.23 -2.18
C PHE A 18 -7.73 2.80 -3.23
N ILE A 19 -7.45 4.10 -3.17
CA ILE A 19 -6.52 4.75 -4.10
C ILE A 19 -5.07 4.26 -3.86
N SER A 20 -4.68 3.93 -2.62
CA SER A 20 -3.34 3.43 -2.33
C SER A 20 -3.08 2.01 -2.87
N LEU A 21 -4.12 1.25 -3.21
CA LEU A 21 -3.99 -0.06 -3.86
C LEU A 21 -3.69 0.02 -5.36
N LEU A 22 -3.98 1.15 -6.01
CA LEU A 22 -3.77 1.32 -7.46
C LEU A 22 -2.28 1.26 -7.84
N PRO A 23 -1.37 2.04 -7.20
CA PRO A 23 0.04 2.02 -7.55
C PRO A 23 0.68 0.62 -7.51
N PRO A 24 0.57 -0.19 -6.43
CA PRO A 24 1.19 -1.51 -6.39
C PRO A 24 0.56 -2.48 -7.40
N PHE A 25 -0.75 -2.35 -7.68
CA PHE A 25 -1.42 -3.17 -8.70
C PHE A 25 -0.91 -2.86 -10.11
N VAL A 26 -0.82 -1.57 -10.45
CA VAL A 26 -0.32 -1.12 -11.76
C VAL A 26 1.13 -1.55 -11.96
N THR A 27 1.96 -1.45 -10.93
CA THR A 27 3.39 -1.82 -11.04
C THR A 27 3.58 -3.32 -11.13
N MET A 28 2.74 -4.11 -10.44
CA MET A 28 2.72 -5.57 -10.60
C MET A 28 2.40 -5.96 -12.05
N LEU A 29 1.42 -5.29 -12.69
CA LEU A 29 1.12 -5.53 -14.11
C LEU A 29 2.31 -5.17 -15.02
N PHE A 30 3.02 -4.07 -14.75
CA PHE A 30 4.20 -3.71 -15.53
C PHE A 30 5.35 -4.72 -15.38
N VAL A 31 5.60 -5.21 -14.16
CA VAL A 31 6.60 -6.26 -13.92
C VAL A 31 6.20 -7.57 -14.58
N TYR A 32 4.92 -7.96 -14.50
CA TYR A 32 4.42 -9.17 -15.16
C TYR A 32 4.57 -9.12 -16.68
N ASN A 33 4.37 -7.94 -17.28
CA ASN A 33 4.57 -7.72 -18.71
C ASN A 33 6.04 -7.44 -19.11
N GLN A 34 7.00 -7.59 -18.18
CA GLN A 34 8.44 -7.33 -18.41
C GLN A 34 8.77 -5.88 -18.83
N LEU A 35 7.85 -4.94 -18.56
CA LEU A 35 8.01 -3.52 -18.87
C LEU A 35 8.72 -2.73 -17.75
N ALA A 36 8.83 -3.34 -16.56
CA ALA A 36 9.51 -2.75 -15.41
C ALA A 36 10.35 -3.80 -14.67
N PRO A 37 11.50 -3.41 -14.11
CA PRO A 37 12.30 -4.28 -13.25
C PRO A 37 11.63 -4.50 -11.89
N LEU A 38 11.91 -5.65 -11.29
CA LEU A 38 11.27 -6.11 -10.06
C LEU A 38 11.68 -5.30 -8.80
N HIS A 39 12.84 -4.63 -8.82
CA HIS A 39 13.22 -3.72 -7.72
C HIS A 39 12.23 -2.54 -7.57
N LEU A 40 11.67 -2.03 -8.69
CA LEU A 40 10.67 -0.97 -8.63
C LEU A 40 9.37 -1.44 -7.95
N LEU A 41 9.02 -2.71 -8.10
CA LEU A 41 7.86 -3.28 -7.41
C LEU A 41 8.08 -3.34 -5.91
N TYR A 42 9.27 -3.73 -5.45
CA TYR A 42 9.62 -3.71 -4.03
C TYR A 42 9.65 -2.28 -3.46
N ASP A 43 10.23 -1.32 -4.17
CA ASP A 43 10.24 0.08 -3.74
C ASP A 43 8.82 0.65 -3.58
N ILE A 44 7.92 0.29 -4.50
CA ILE A 44 6.53 0.76 -4.46
C ILE A 44 5.73 0.02 -3.39
N LEU A 45 5.90 -1.29 -3.22
CA LEU A 45 5.25 -2.05 -2.15
C LEU A 45 5.68 -1.54 -0.77
N THR A 46 6.96 -1.25 -0.58
CA THR A 46 7.49 -0.73 0.69
C THR A 46 6.98 0.69 0.98
N LEU A 47 7.01 1.59 0.00
CA LEU A 47 6.49 2.95 0.12
C LEU A 47 4.99 2.97 0.43
N ILE A 48 4.20 2.23 -0.35
CA ILE A 48 2.74 2.13 -0.18
C ILE A 48 2.39 1.40 1.12
N GLY A 49 3.13 0.35 1.47
CA GLY A 49 3.00 -0.35 2.74
C GLY A 49 3.21 0.57 3.94
N ALA A 50 4.29 1.36 3.92
CA ALA A 50 4.57 2.34 4.95
C ALA A 50 3.48 3.43 5.04
N PHE A 51 3.00 3.94 3.91
CA PHE A 51 1.91 4.91 3.87
C PHE A 51 0.61 4.33 4.47
N ASN A 52 0.25 3.09 4.12
CA ASN A 52 -0.93 2.43 4.67
C ASN A 52 -0.79 2.14 6.18
N LEU A 53 0.41 1.82 6.67
CA LEU A 53 0.70 1.70 8.10
C LEU A 53 0.54 3.04 8.83
N LEU A 54 1.03 4.14 8.26
CA LEU A 54 0.84 5.48 8.81
C LEU A 54 -0.65 5.83 8.90
N MET A 55 -1.42 5.51 7.86
CA MET A 55 -2.87 5.71 7.84
C MET A 55 -3.61 4.85 8.87
N LEU A 56 -3.19 3.61 9.09
CA LEU A 56 -3.70 2.77 10.17
C LEU A 56 -3.41 3.40 11.54
N PHE A 57 -2.18 3.84 11.78
CA PHE A 57 -1.80 4.47 13.04
C PHE A 57 -2.63 5.73 13.31
N TRP A 58 -2.81 6.57 12.29
CA TRP A 58 -3.67 7.74 12.36
C TRP A 58 -5.13 7.40 12.65
N GLY A 59 -5.67 6.37 11.98
CA GLY A 59 -7.00 5.83 12.24
C GLY A 59 -7.18 5.36 13.69
N LEU A 60 -6.14 4.75 14.28
CA LEU A 60 -6.16 4.28 15.66
C LEU A 60 -6.20 5.45 16.65
N ILE A 61 -5.40 6.49 16.44
CA ILE A 61 -5.45 7.72 17.24
C ILE A 61 -6.86 8.33 17.21
N LEU A 62 -7.48 8.40 16.03
CA LEU A 62 -8.84 8.91 15.86
C LEU A 62 -9.87 8.03 16.59
N LYS A 63 -9.71 6.70 16.54
CA LYS A 63 -10.56 5.76 17.27
C LYS A 63 -10.51 5.99 18.77
N ILE A 64 -9.31 6.16 19.33
CA ILE A 64 -9.11 6.46 20.76
C ILE A 64 -9.82 7.77 21.14
N ARG A 65 -9.65 8.83 20.33
CA ARG A 65 -10.32 10.13 20.57
C ARG A 65 -11.84 10.07 20.39
N ALA A 66 -12.35 9.17 19.53
CA ALA A 66 -13.77 9.00 19.27
C ALA A 66 -14.49 8.11 20.30
N LYS A 67 -13.79 7.54 21.29
CA LYS A 67 -14.35 6.61 22.28
C LYS A 67 -15.59 7.14 23.02
N LYS A 68 -15.68 8.47 23.22
CA LYS A 68 -16.82 9.14 23.86
C LYS A 68 -18.09 9.17 22.99
N TYR A 69 -17.97 8.97 21.68
CA TYR A 69 -19.07 9.05 20.71
C TYR A 69 -19.25 7.70 20.02
N TRP A 70 -20.18 6.88 20.53
CA TRP A 70 -20.41 5.50 20.09
C TRP A 70 -20.57 5.36 18.57
N TYR A 71 -21.40 6.22 17.95
CA TYR A 71 -21.61 6.23 16.49
C TYR A 71 -20.31 6.48 15.70
N ARG A 72 -19.47 7.42 16.14
CA ARG A 72 -18.21 7.77 15.46
C ARG A 72 -17.18 6.66 15.61
N ASN A 73 -17.10 6.06 16.79
CA ASN A 73 -16.21 4.92 17.05
C ASN A 73 -16.55 3.70 16.17
N TYR A 74 -17.86 3.42 15.99
CA TYR A 74 -18.32 2.33 15.13
C TYR A 74 -17.88 2.50 13.67
N HIS A 75 -18.12 3.67 13.07
CA HIS A 75 -17.76 3.91 11.67
C HIS A 75 -16.24 3.96 11.45
N ILE A 76 -15.47 4.52 12.38
CA ILE A 76 -14.00 4.53 12.31
C ILE A 76 -13.45 3.11 12.42
N GLY A 77 -13.98 2.29 13.33
CA GLY A 77 -13.58 0.89 13.48
C GLY A 77 -13.80 0.07 12.21
N LYS A 78 -14.95 0.26 11.54
CA LYS A 78 -15.23 -0.40 10.25
C LYS A 78 -14.25 0.01 9.16
N THR A 79 -13.90 1.29 9.06
CA THR A 79 -12.90 1.74 8.08
C THR A 79 -11.49 1.26 8.40
N MET A 80 -11.15 1.11 9.66
CA MET A 80 -9.86 0.56 10.10
C MET A 80 -9.69 -0.92 9.74
N LEU A 81 -10.75 -1.73 9.88
CA LEU A 81 -10.72 -3.13 9.43
C LEU A 81 -10.47 -3.21 7.91
N LEU A 82 -11.08 -2.32 7.14
CA LEU A 82 -10.87 -2.26 5.69
C LEU A 82 -9.44 -1.83 5.33
N ALA A 83 -8.86 -0.90 6.09
CA ALA A 83 -7.49 -0.42 5.94
C ALA A 83 -6.43 -1.51 6.20
N LEU A 84 -6.80 -2.57 6.90
CA LEU A 84 -5.91 -3.69 7.22
C LEU A 84 -5.65 -4.57 5.99
N ILE A 85 -6.61 -4.63 5.05
CA ILE A 85 -6.53 -5.43 3.83
C ILE A 85 -5.29 -5.09 2.98
N PRO A 86 -5.05 -3.83 2.57
CA PRO A 86 -3.88 -3.51 1.76
C PRO A 86 -2.57 -3.74 2.50
N VAL A 87 -2.52 -3.55 3.83
CA VAL A 87 -1.31 -3.82 4.61
C VAL A 87 -0.97 -5.30 4.61
N VAL A 88 -1.98 -6.16 4.81
CA VAL A 88 -1.81 -7.61 4.73
C VAL A 88 -1.46 -8.05 3.30
N ALA A 89 -2.10 -7.46 2.29
CA ALA A 89 -1.82 -7.78 0.88
C ALA A 89 -0.38 -7.42 0.50
N CYS A 90 0.08 -6.21 0.81
CA CYS A 90 1.46 -5.79 0.57
C CYS A 90 2.45 -6.65 1.37
N GLY A 91 2.16 -6.94 2.64
CA GLY A 91 3.02 -7.81 3.47
C GLY A 91 3.09 -9.24 2.94
N TYR A 92 1.98 -9.78 2.46
CA TYR A 92 1.91 -11.10 1.83
C TYR A 92 2.76 -11.13 0.55
N LEU A 93 2.56 -10.16 -0.35
CA LEU A 93 3.32 -10.08 -1.59
C LEU A 93 4.83 -9.97 -1.33
N LEU A 94 5.26 -9.12 -0.38
CA LEU A 94 6.66 -9.04 0.04
C LEU A 94 7.22 -10.36 0.57
N ALA A 95 6.40 -11.15 1.28
CA ALA A 95 6.83 -12.43 1.85
C ALA A 95 6.84 -13.56 0.82
N THR A 96 5.98 -13.52 -0.20
CA THR A 96 5.81 -14.61 -1.17
C THR A 96 6.51 -14.39 -2.50
N GLU A 97 6.78 -13.15 -2.91
CA GLU A 97 7.58 -12.89 -4.10
C GLU A 97 9.06 -13.23 -3.83
N ARG A 98 9.39 -14.51 -4.02
CA ARG A 98 10.78 -14.92 -4.25
C ARG A 98 11.17 -14.47 -5.65
N PRO A 99 12.37 -13.90 -5.86
CA PRO A 99 12.81 -13.46 -7.17
C PRO A 99 12.84 -14.67 -8.11
N ASP A 100 11.98 -14.64 -9.12
CA ASP A 100 11.97 -15.63 -10.19
C ASP A 100 13.35 -15.55 -10.90
N PRO A 101 14.12 -16.65 -11.06
CA PRO A 101 15.48 -16.61 -11.61
C PRO A 101 15.61 -15.93 -12.98
N ARG A 102 14.51 -15.86 -13.74
CA ARG A 102 14.44 -15.13 -15.03
C ARG A 102 14.61 -13.61 -14.88
N VAL A 103 14.20 -13.05 -13.75
CA VAL A 103 14.34 -11.61 -13.45
C VAL A 103 15.75 -11.30 -12.92
N ALA A 104 16.37 -12.24 -12.19
CA ALA A 104 17.76 -12.11 -11.74
C ALA A 104 18.73 -12.03 -12.93
N GLN A 105 18.48 -12.80 -14.01
CA GLN A 105 19.25 -12.72 -15.25
C GLN A 105 19.13 -11.36 -15.95
N GLN A 106 18.03 -10.63 -15.77
CA GLN A 106 17.84 -9.33 -16.41
C GLN A 106 18.72 -8.24 -15.80
N VAL A 107 19.07 -8.36 -14.51
CA VAL A 107 20.06 -7.50 -13.85
C VAL A 107 21.48 -7.82 -14.35
N GLU A 108 21.78 -9.11 -14.56
CA GLU A 108 23.08 -9.58 -15.06
C GLU A 108 23.34 -9.19 -16.53
N ILE A 109 22.31 -9.19 -17.38
CA ILE A 109 22.44 -8.82 -18.80
C ILE A 109 22.65 -7.30 -18.98
N GLN A 110 22.22 -6.46 -18.03
CA GLN A 110 22.43 -5.00 -18.12
C GLN A 110 23.84 -4.56 -17.69
N SER A 111 24.65 -5.42 -17.08
CA SER A 111 26.05 -5.15 -16.73
C SER A 111 27.04 -5.68 -17.78
N VAL A 112 26.70 -5.61 -19.07
CA VAL A 112 27.69 -5.84 -20.12
C VAL A 112 28.52 -4.57 -20.26
N GLU A 113 29.66 -4.53 -19.57
CA GLU A 113 30.74 -3.56 -19.83
C GLU A 113 31.12 -3.63 -21.31
N ILE A 114 30.80 -2.59 -22.07
CA ILE A 114 31.29 -2.43 -23.43
C ILE A 114 32.74 -1.96 -23.32
N THR A 115 33.68 -2.90 -23.34
CA THR A 115 35.09 -2.58 -23.55
C THR A 115 35.30 -2.28 -25.04
N THR A 116 35.44 -0.99 -25.36
CA THR A 116 35.92 -0.55 -26.67
C THR A 116 37.45 -0.72 -26.71
N ASN A 117 37.93 -1.61 -27.59
CA ASN A 117 39.35 -1.71 -27.97
C ASN A 117 39.82 -0.46 -28.71
#